data_AF-A0A7W3PCX9-F1
#
_entry.id   AF-A0A7W3PCX9-F1
#
_cell.length_a   1.000
_cell.length_b   1.000
_cell.length_c   1.000
_cell.angle_alpha   90.00
_cell.angle_beta   90.00
_cell.angle_gamma   90.00
#
_symmetry.space_group_name_H-M   'P 1'
#
loop_
_entity.id
_entity.type
_entity.pdbx_description
1 polymer ?
#
loop_
_entity_poly.entity_id
_entity_poly.type
_entity_poly.pdbx_seq_one_letter_code
_entity_poly.pdbx_strand_id
1 'polypeptide(L)'
;MTPPRNGGGAGRWLARLLNPRPPAARRPTGAQVRTLANAQVEKPRPLSTQRVGDDLSRRGYRFRIDDDGDVTGTWDGNRFWFLLLGEHDEILQVRGRWAGALPAAARLAVLQAANDWNRERIWPKVYTREEGAGLALYAEVSVDFEHGATEEQLAQTVSCGLVTASQFFSTVASLAPPSDADADGETAPDAPDDPSK
;
A
#
# COMPACT_ATOMS: atom_id res chain seq x y z
N MET A 1 16.74 45.10 -46.33
CA MET A 1 16.01 45.23 -47.62
C MET A 1 14.92 44.15 -47.67
N THR A 2 13.85 44.36 -48.45
CA THR A 2 12.48 43.84 -48.19
C THR A 2 12.20 42.45 -48.85
N PRO A 3 10.96 41.89 -48.94
CA PRO A 3 10.67 40.49 -48.53
C PRO A 3 10.32 39.59 -49.76
N PRO A 4 9.32 38.66 -49.84
CA PRO A 4 8.01 38.52 -49.14
C PRO A 4 7.81 37.19 -48.37
N ARG A 5 6.59 36.98 -47.83
CA ARG A 5 6.03 35.70 -47.36
C ARG A 5 5.07 35.14 -48.43
N ASN A 6 5.04 33.81 -48.61
CA ASN A 6 3.95 33.05 -49.22
C ASN A 6 4.06 31.61 -48.66
N GLY A 7 3.01 30.83 -48.38
CA GLY A 7 1.60 30.95 -48.73
C GLY A 7 1.13 29.64 -49.39
N GLY A 8 0.30 28.86 -48.70
CA GLY A 8 -0.35 27.66 -49.27
C GLY A 8 0.23 26.30 -48.85
N GLY A 9 -0.61 25.48 -48.20
CA GLY A 9 -0.27 24.11 -47.80
C GLY A 9 -1.47 23.16 -47.68
N ALA A 10 -2.66 23.58 -48.12
CA ALA A 10 -3.94 22.88 -47.92
C ALA A 10 -4.11 21.58 -48.76
N GLY A 11 -3.10 21.15 -49.51
CA GLY A 11 -3.17 19.97 -50.39
C GLY A 11 -2.65 18.65 -49.81
N ARG A 12 -1.99 18.65 -48.64
CA ARG A 12 -1.29 17.45 -48.13
C ARG A 12 -2.19 16.38 -47.48
N TRP A 13 -3.48 16.66 -47.28
CA TRP A 13 -4.43 15.70 -46.71
C TRP A 13 -5.05 14.80 -47.79
N LEU A 14 -5.45 15.35 -48.94
CA LEU A 14 -6.02 14.60 -50.07
C LEU A 14 -5.08 13.52 -50.60
N ALA A 15 -3.77 13.80 -50.66
CA ALA A 15 -2.76 12.85 -51.09
C ALA A 15 -2.61 11.61 -50.18
N ARG A 16 -3.17 11.62 -48.96
CA ARG A 16 -3.13 10.49 -48.02
C ARG A 16 -4.35 9.56 -48.10
N LEU A 17 -5.42 9.97 -48.78
CA LEU A 17 -6.65 9.18 -48.93
C LEU A 17 -6.63 8.21 -50.12
N LEU A 18 -5.81 8.49 -51.14
CA LEU A 18 -5.85 7.77 -52.43
C LEU A 18 -4.66 6.82 -52.65
N ASN A 19 -3.77 6.63 -51.67
CA ASN A 19 -2.59 5.78 -51.81
C ASN A 19 -2.50 4.79 -50.63
N PRO A 20 -3.09 3.58 -50.74
CA PRO A 20 -2.98 2.57 -49.69
C PRO A 20 -1.51 2.15 -49.55
N ARG A 21 -1.02 2.10 -48.30
CA ARG A 21 0.34 1.58 -48.05
C ARG A 21 0.43 0.13 -48.54
N PRO A 22 1.51 -0.26 -49.25
CA PRO A 22 1.75 -1.68 -49.47
C PRO A 22 1.86 -2.38 -48.10
N PRO A 23 1.38 -3.63 -47.98
CA PRO A 23 1.45 -4.36 -46.72
C PRO A 23 2.91 -4.45 -46.28
N ALA A 24 3.20 -4.01 -45.05
CA ALA A 24 4.53 -4.09 -44.50
C ALA A 24 4.99 -5.56 -44.55
N ALA A 25 6.15 -5.81 -45.16
CA ALA A 25 6.72 -7.16 -45.23
C ALA A 25 6.76 -7.73 -43.82
N ARG A 26 6.18 -8.92 -43.61
CA ARG A 26 6.21 -9.63 -42.33
C ARG A 26 7.67 -9.80 -41.95
N ARG A 27 8.14 -9.01 -40.97
CA ARG A 27 9.40 -9.31 -40.26
C ARG A 27 9.32 -10.78 -39.86
N PRO A 28 10.35 -11.60 -40.10
CA PRO A 28 10.33 -12.97 -39.63
C PRO A 28 10.17 -12.91 -38.11
N THR A 29 9.00 -13.35 -37.62
CA THR A 29 8.76 -13.51 -36.19
C THR A 29 9.53 -14.73 -35.73
N GLY A 30 10.86 -14.59 -35.68
CA GLY A 30 11.69 -15.47 -34.89
C GLY A 30 11.19 -15.35 -33.47
N ALA A 31 10.43 -16.35 -33.02
CA ALA A 31 10.06 -16.49 -31.64
C ALA A 31 11.38 -16.67 -30.87
N GLN A 32 11.93 -15.56 -30.38
CA GLN A 32 12.99 -15.57 -29.39
C GLN A 32 12.36 -16.13 -28.11
N VAL A 33 12.33 -17.46 -28.03
CA VAL A 33 12.18 -18.18 -26.78
C VAL A 33 13.32 -17.67 -25.92
N ARG A 34 13.01 -16.75 -24.99
CA ARG A 34 13.96 -16.30 -23.98
C ARG A 34 14.15 -17.47 -23.03
N THR A 35 15.05 -18.38 -23.39
CA THR A 35 15.39 -19.52 -22.55
C THR A 35 15.93 -18.97 -21.24
N LEU A 36 15.17 -19.11 -20.15
CA LEU A 36 15.58 -18.76 -18.79
C LEU A 36 16.61 -19.78 -18.24
N ALA A 37 17.52 -20.26 -19.10
CA ALA A 37 18.41 -21.40 -18.84
C ALA A 37 19.30 -21.19 -17.59
N ASN A 38 19.59 -19.93 -17.25
CA ASN A 38 20.43 -19.55 -16.11
C ASN A 38 19.69 -18.66 -15.09
N ALA A 39 18.35 -18.63 -15.08
CA ALA A 39 17.62 -17.94 -14.03
C ALA A 39 17.79 -18.72 -12.71
N GLN A 40 18.49 -18.14 -11.74
CA GLN A 40 18.55 -18.67 -10.38
C GLN A 40 17.17 -18.46 -9.74
N VAL A 41 16.33 -19.49 -9.76
CA VAL A 41 15.00 -19.45 -9.12
C VAL A 41 15.19 -19.69 -7.62
N GLU A 42 14.87 -18.69 -6.80
CA GLU A 42 14.79 -18.90 -5.35
C GLU A 42 13.74 -19.97 -5.06
N LYS A 43 14.10 -20.99 -4.28
CA LYS A 43 13.14 -21.99 -3.83
C LYS A 43 12.33 -21.41 -2.66
N PRO A 44 11.00 -21.52 -2.66
CA PRO A 44 10.19 -21.20 -1.50
C PRO A 44 10.70 -21.92 -0.25
N ARG A 45 10.71 -21.21 0.88
CA ARG A 45 11.03 -21.74 2.20
C ARG A 45 9.84 -21.54 3.13
N PRO A 46 9.70 -22.32 4.21
CA PRO A 46 8.66 -22.11 5.22
C PRO A 46 8.61 -20.66 5.70
N LEU A 47 7.41 -20.19 6.03
CA LEU A 47 7.21 -18.90 6.66
C LEU A 47 7.82 -18.91 8.07
N SER A 48 8.31 -17.77 8.55
CA SER A 48 8.71 -17.60 9.96
C SER A 48 8.73 -16.12 10.35
N THR A 49 8.47 -15.85 11.63
CA THR A 49 8.57 -14.51 12.26
C THR A 49 9.93 -13.87 11.99
N GLN A 50 11.01 -14.66 12.02
CA GLN A 50 12.36 -14.20 11.69
C GLN A 50 12.44 -13.66 10.25
N ARG A 51 11.91 -14.37 9.25
CA ARG A 51 11.97 -13.92 7.85
C ARG A 51 11.19 -12.62 7.63
N VAL A 52 10.08 -12.43 8.34
CA VAL A 52 9.34 -11.16 8.34
C VAL A 52 10.20 -10.04 8.94
N GLY A 53 10.80 -10.27 10.11
CA GLY A 53 11.71 -9.32 10.75
C GLY A 53 12.94 -8.99 9.91
N ASP A 54 13.50 -9.97 9.19
CA ASP A 54 14.61 -9.78 8.25
C ASP A 54 14.19 -8.89 7.08
N ASP A 55 12.98 -9.06 6.51
CA ASP A 55 12.48 -8.20 5.43
C ASP A 55 12.26 -6.75 5.88
N LEU A 56 11.65 -6.56 7.06
CA LEU A 56 11.47 -5.23 7.64
C LEU A 56 12.82 -4.56 7.95
N SER A 57 13.79 -5.33 8.47
CA SER A 57 15.15 -4.86 8.73
C SER A 57 15.86 -4.40 7.46
N ARG A 58 15.80 -5.18 6.37
CA ARG A 58 16.39 -4.82 5.07
C ARG A 58 15.82 -3.54 4.47
N ARG A 59 14.57 -3.20 4.81
CA ARG A 59 13.90 -1.94 4.40
C ARG A 59 14.19 -0.76 5.32
N GLY A 60 14.89 -0.97 6.43
CA GLY A 60 15.11 0.05 7.46
C GLY A 60 13.87 0.38 8.29
N TYR A 61 12.84 -0.49 8.29
CA TYR A 61 11.64 -0.29 9.09
C TYR A 61 11.88 -0.65 10.56
N ARG A 62 11.36 0.18 11.46
CA ARG A 62 11.41 -0.07 12.90
C ARG A 62 10.24 -0.95 13.32
N PHE A 63 10.54 -2.10 13.90
CA PHE A 63 9.58 -3.00 14.52
C PHE A 63 10.10 -3.46 15.89
N ARG A 64 9.24 -4.17 16.61
CA ARG A 64 9.57 -4.95 17.80
C ARG A 64 8.87 -6.29 17.72
N ILE A 65 9.29 -7.23 18.56
CA ILE A 65 8.51 -8.41 18.90
C ILE A 65 7.74 -8.08 20.18
N ASP A 66 6.46 -8.44 20.28
CA ASP A 66 5.67 -8.29 21.52
C ASP A 66 5.64 -9.59 22.34
N ASP A 67 4.89 -9.58 23.45
CA ASP A 67 4.93 -10.64 24.47
C ASP A 67 4.37 -11.99 23.94
N ASP A 68 3.54 -11.95 22.89
CA ASP A 68 2.98 -13.13 22.21
C ASP A 68 3.92 -13.66 21.10
N GLY A 69 5.02 -12.95 20.81
CA GLY A 69 5.99 -13.31 19.77
C GLY A 69 5.70 -12.70 18.39
N ASP A 70 4.66 -11.86 18.26
CA ASP A 70 4.29 -11.24 16.99
C ASP A 70 5.19 -10.06 16.64
N VAL A 71 5.44 -9.87 15.34
CA VAL A 71 6.13 -8.66 14.87
C VAL A 71 5.13 -7.51 14.83
N THR A 72 5.44 -6.41 15.51
CA THR A 72 4.60 -5.20 15.52
C THR A 72 5.40 -3.91 15.32
N GLY A 73 4.78 -2.91 14.71
CA GLY A 73 5.37 -1.59 14.47
C GLY A 73 4.33 -0.52 14.18
N THR A 74 4.80 0.64 13.72
CA THR A 74 3.95 1.80 13.42
C THR A 74 4.30 2.37 12.04
N TRP A 75 3.30 2.56 11.18
CA TRP A 75 3.41 3.16 9.85
C TRP A 75 2.31 4.22 9.69
N ASP A 76 2.69 5.43 9.26
CA ASP A 76 1.78 6.58 9.11
C ASP A 76 0.92 6.85 10.36
N GLY A 77 1.51 6.71 11.55
CA GLY A 77 0.84 6.81 12.86
C GLY A 77 0.02 5.58 13.25
N ASN A 78 -0.35 4.72 12.31
CA ASN A 78 -1.17 3.53 12.51
C ASN A 78 -0.36 2.34 13.01
N ARG A 79 -0.96 1.49 13.84
CA ARG A 79 -0.29 0.28 14.34
C ARG A 79 -0.48 -0.88 13.37
N PHE A 80 0.58 -1.64 13.14
CA PHE A 80 0.53 -2.88 12.39
C PHE A 80 1.09 -4.07 13.17
N TRP A 81 0.58 -5.25 12.84
CA TRP A 81 1.09 -6.55 13.23
C TRP A 81 1.32 -7.41 11.98
N PHE A 82 2.31 -8.29 12.03
CA PHE A 82 2.60 -9.30 11.02
C PHE A 82 2.51 -10.65 11.71
N LEU A 83 1.32 -11.23 11.65
CA LEU A 83 0.97 -12.45 12.35
C LEU A 83 1.27 -13.64 11.47
N LEU A 84 1.72 -14.73 12.08
CA LEU A 84 1.68 -16.05 11.49
C LEU A 84 0.46 -16.77 12.07
N LEU A 85 -0.39 -17.30 11.19
CA LEU A 85 -1.66 -17.93 11.55
C LEU A 85 -1.79 -19.28 10.83
N GLY A 86 -2.70 -20.14 11.32
CA GLY A 86 -2.92 -21.49 10.80
C GLY A 86 -2.48 -22.55 11.81
N GLU A 87 -2.46 -23.82 11.42
CA GLU A 87 -2.02 -24.92 12.30
C GLU A 87 -0.50 -25.13 12.27
N HIS A 88 0.19 -24.53 11.28
CA HIS A 88 1.60 -24.69 10.97
C HIS A 88 2.34 -23.35 10.83
N ASP A 89 1.75 -22.26 11.33
CA ASP A 89 2.23 -20.88 11.20
C ASP A 89 2.41 -20.44 9.72
N GLU A 90 1.56 -20.96 8.84
CA GLU A 90 1.70 -20.93 7.39
C GLU A 90 1.05 -19.72 6.69
N ILE A 91 0.10 -19.04 7.33
CA ILE A 91 -0.60 -17.87 6.77
C ILE A 91 0.03 -16.59 7.30
N LEU A 92 0.62 -15.78 6.42
CA LEU A 92 1.04 -14.42 6.79
C LEU A 92 -0.16 -13.48 6.76
N GLN A 93 -0.52 -12.90 7.90
CA GLN A 93 -1.46 -11.78 8.00
C GLN A 93 -0.73 -10.47 8.31
N VAL A 94 -0.80 -9.52 7.37
CA VAL A 94 -0.41 -8.12 7.62
C VAL A 94 -1.66 -7.37 8.05
N ARG A 95 -1.80 -7.04 9.33
CA ARG A 95 -2.99 -6.38 9.91
C ARG A 95 -2.63 -5.02 10.45
N GLY A 96 -3.24 -3.98 9.90
CA GLY A 96 -3.25 -2.63 10.46
C GLY A 96 -4.47 -2.38 11.33
N ARG A 97 -4.31 -1.56 12.38
CA ARG A 97 -5.37 -0.86 13.12
C ARG A 97 -5.18 0.64 12.92
N TRP A 98 -6.24 1.33 12.52
CA TRP A 98 -6.24 2.78 12.42
C TRP A 98 -5.96 3.42 13.79
N ALA A 99 -5.17 4.50 13.82
CA ALA A 99 -4.89 5.22 15.06
C ALA A 99 -6.11 6.01 15.57
N GLY A 100 -6.98 6.45 14.66
CA GLY A 100 -8.17 7.24 14.98
C GLY A 100 -9.20 6.50 15.83
N ALA A 101 -9.99 7.27 16.57
CA ALA A 101 -11.11 6.79 17.36
C ALA A 101 -12.45 7.16 16.70
N LEU A 102 -13.42 6.24 16.73
CA LEU A 102 -14.76 6.46 16.19
C LEU A 102 -15.81 6.23 17.29
N PRO A 103 -16.79 7.14 17.47
CA PRO A 103 -17.88 6.91 18.42
C PRO A 103 -18.78 5.77 17.92
N ALA A 104 -19.42 5.04 18.83
CA ALA A 104 -20.37 3.97 18.47
C ALA A 104 -21.49 4.45 17.52
N ALA A 105 -21.88 5.73 17.59
CA ALA A 105 -22.85 6.33 16.68
C ALA A 105 -22.42 6.33 15.19
N ALA A 106 -21.11 6.28 14.89
CA ALA A 106 -20.59 6.27 13.52
C ALA A 106 -20.75 4.90 12.81
N ARG A 107 -21.20 3.85 13.52
CA ARG A 107 -21.21 2.45 13.06
C ARG A 107 -21.77 2.24 11.64
N LEU A 108 -22.88 2.90 11.31
CA LEU A 108 -23.51 2.74 9.99
C LEU A 108 -22.65 3.32 8.86
N ALA A 109 -22.09 4.52 9.05
CA ALA A 109 -21.21 5.17 8.07
C ALA A 109 -19.89 4.39 7.90
N VAL A 110 -19.33 3.89 9.01
CA VAL A 110 -18.11 3.07 9.02
C VAL A 110 -18.31 1.76 8.28
N LEU A 111 -19.43 1.07 8.51
CA LEU A 111 -19.77 -0.17 7.79
C LEU A 111 -20.04 0.09 6.30
N GLN A 112 -20.66 1.22 5.95
CA GLN A 112 -20.85 1.61 4.56
C GLN A 112 -19.50 1.82 3.85
N ALA A 113 -18.59 2.62 4.42
CA ALA A 113 -17.26 2.84 3.88
C ALA A 113 -16.44 1.54 3.76
N ALA A 114 -16.54 0.64 4.75
CA ALA A 114 -15.88 -0.67 4.71
C ALA A 114 -16.45 -1.56 3.58
N ASN A 115 -17.77 -1.60 3.41
CA ASN A 115 -18.44 -2.34 2.34
C ASN A 115 -18.10 -1.79 0.95
N ASP A 116 -18.05 -0.45 0.80
CA ASP A 116 -17.68 0.21 -0.44
C ASP A 116 -16.23 -0.11 -0.84
N TRP A 117 -15.31 -0.04 0.12
CA TRP A 117 -13.91 -0.42 -0.09
C TRP A 117 -13.76 -1.90 -0.50
N ASN A 118 -14.33 -2.83 0.30
CA ASN A 118 -14.25 -4.27 0.05
C ASN A 118 -14.92 -4.71 -1.26
N ARG A 119 -15.91 -3.96 -1.76
CA ARG A 119 -16.56 -4.23 -3.05
C ARG A 119 -15.71 -3.79 -4.24
N GLU A 120 -14.97 -2.70 -4.09
CA GLU A 120 -14.29 -2.02 -5.20
C GLU A 120 -12.81 -2.40 -5.34
N ARG A 121 -12.20 -2.95 -4.29
CA ARG A 121 -10.77 -3.24 -4.22
C ARG A 121 -10.53 -4.67 -3.72
N ILE A 122 -9.53 -5.33 -4.32
CA ILE A 122 -9.10 -6.67 -3.90
C ILE A 122 -8.42 -6.63 -2.52
N TRP A 123 -7.69 -5.54 -2.23
CA TRP A 123 -6.92 -5.39 -1.00
C TRP A 123 -7.02 -3.96 -0.41
N PRO A 124 -6.89 -3.83 0.93
CA PRO A 124 -7.00 -4.89 1.93
C PRO A 124 -8.47 -5.26 2.16
N LYS A 125 -8.71 -6.36 2.88
CA LYS A 125 -10.00 -6.61 3.53
C LYS A 125 -10.11 -5.68 4.74
N VAL A 126 -11.18 -4.88 4.81
CA VAL A 126 -11.41 -3.91 5.89
C VAL A 126 -12.63 -4.25 6.73
N TYR A 127 -12.57 -3.96 8.03
CA TYR A 127 -13.67 -4.19 8.97
C TYR A 127 -13.55 -3.28 10.20
N THR A 128 -14.61 -3.24 11.00
CA THR A 128 -14.63 -2.56 12.30
C THR A 128 -14.83 -3.57 13.43
N ARG A 129 -14.26 -3.28 14.61
CA ARG A 129 -14.58 -3.96 15.87
C ARG A 129 -15.05 -2.92 16.90
N GLU A 130 -15.79 -3.36 17.90
CA GLU A 130 -16.10 -2.55 19.08
C GLU A 130 -14.90 -2.61 20.04
N GLU A 131 -14.40 -1.45 20.46
CA GLU A 131 -13.27 -1.32 21.39
C GLU A 131 -13.60 -0.23 22.42
N GLY A 132 -13.67 -0.63 23.70
CA GLY A 132 -14.12 0.24 24.78
C GLY A 132 -15.56 0.75 24.54
N ALA A 133 -15.73 2.06 24.50
CA ALA A 133 -17.02 2.72 24.20
C ALA A 133 -17.19 3.11 22.70
N GLY A 134 -16.25 2.72 21.84
CA GLY A 134 -16.17 3.16 20.45
C GLY A 134 -15.92 2.02 19.46
N LEU A 135 -15.50 2.42 18.27
CA LEU A 135 -15.20 1.55 17.15
C LEU A 135 -13.73 1.71 16.74
N ALA A 136 -13.08 0.59 16.47
CA ALA A 136 -11.74 0.54 15.90
C ALA A 136 -11.79 -0.05 14.49
N LEU A 137 -11.08 0.61 13.57
CA LEU A 137 -10.99 0.20 12.18
C LEU A 137 -9.73 -0.63 11.91
N TYR A 138 -9.93 -1.70 11.16
CA TYR A 138 -8.90 -2.67 10.81
C TYR A 138 -8.84 -2.86 9.30
N ALA A 139 -7.64 -3.12 8.81
CA ALA A 139 -7.36 -3.44 7.43
C ALA A 139 -6.33 -4.57 7.39
N GLU A 140 -6.60 -5.66 6.68
CA GLU A 140 -5.68 -6.78 6.58
C GLU A 140 -5.56 -7.37 5.17
N VAL A 141 -4.33 -7.79 4.86
CA VAL A 141 -4.03 -8.71 3.76
C VAL A 141 -3.57 -10.01 4.40
N SER A 142 -4.03 -11.15 3.87
CA SER A 142 -3.63 -12.47 4.36
C SER A 142 -3.33 -13.38 3.18
N VAL A 143 -2.19 -14.05 3.22
CA VAL A 143 -1.73 -14.96 2.16
C VAL A 143 -1.26 -16.25 2.81
N ASP A 144 -1.82 -17.35 2.33
CA ASP A 144 -1.43 -18.70 2.68
C ASP A 144 -0.11 -19.07 1.99
N PHE A 145 0.87 -19.51 2.78
CA PHE A 145 2.16 -19.99 2.35
C PHE A 145 2.45 -21.41 2.89
N GLU A 146 1.45 -22.30 2.91
CA GLU A 146 1.59 -23.74 3.24
C GLU A 146 2.80 -24.40 2.53
N HIS A 147 3.05 -24.05 1.27
CA HIS A 147 4.18 -24.56 0.48
C HIS A 147 5.43 -23.65 0.49
N GLY A 148 5.46 -22.69 1.41
CA GLY A 148 6.50 -21.70 1.58
C GLY A 148 6.38 -20.48 0.67
N ALA A 149 7.24 -19.48 0.94
CA ALA A 149 7.40 -18.25 0.17
C ALA A 149 8.86 -18.01 -0.21
N THR A 150 9.12 -17.41 -1.36
CA THR A 150 10.40 -16.73 -1.66
C THR A 150 10.52 -15.42 -0.87
N GLU A 151 11.72 -14.83 -0.77
CA GLU A 151 11.86 -13.50 -0.16
C GLU A 151 11.08 -12.44 -0.95
N GLU A 152 11.01 -12.54 -2.29
CA GLU A 152 10.22 -11.61 -3.12
C GLU A 152 8.71 -11.71 -2.87
N GLN A 153 8.17 -12.94 -2.71
CA GLN A 153 6.76 -13.13 -2.38
C GLN A 153 6.42 -12.58 -0.99
N LEU A 154 7.29 -12.85 0.01
CA LEU A 154 7.15 -12.33 1.36
C LEU A 154 7.17 -10.79 1.36
N ALA A 155 8.19 -10.22 0.70
CA ALA A 155 8.38 -8.80 0.51
C ALA A 155 7.18 -8.13 -0.18
N GLN A 156 6.58 -8.78 -1.17
CA GLN A 156 5.42 -8.25 -1.88
C GLN A 156 4.16 -8.29 -1.01
N THR A 157 3.92 -9.36 -0.23
CA THR A 157 2.79 -9.42 0.72
C THR A 157 2.91 -8.36 1.81
N VAL A 158 4.10 -8.21 2.42
CA VAL A 158 4.40 -7.15 3.40
C VAL A 158 4.13 -5.76 2.82
N SER A 159 4.64 -5.48 1.61
CA SER A 159 4.44 -4.18 0.95
C SER A 159 2.97 -3.93 0.61
N CYS A 160 2.26 -4.93 0.09
CA CYS A 160 0.85 -4.85 -0.25
C CYS A 160 0.00 -4.53 0.99
N GLY A 161 0.19 -5.28 2.08
CA GLY A 161 -0.52 -5.07 3.34
C GLY A 161 -0.32 -3.68 3.91
N LEU A 162 0.93 -3.24 4.07
CA LEU A 162 1.26 -1.91 4.58
C LEU A 162 0.68 -0.79 3.71
N VAL A 163 0.98 -0.78 2.42
CA VAL A 163 0.60 0.31 1.51
C VAL A 163 -0.91 0.41 1.33
N THR A 164 -1.60 -0.72 1.13
CA THR A 164 -3.04 -0.70 0.84
C THR A 164 -3.88 -0.43 2.09
N ALA A 165 -3.42 -0.85 3.28
CA ALA A 165 -4.01 -0.44 4.56
C ALA A 165 -3.80 1.06 4.84
N SER A 166 -2.60 1.60 4.64
CA SER A 166 -2.36 3.05 4.78
C SER A 166 -3.22 3.89 3.83
N GLN A 167 -3.50 3.40 2.62
CA GLN A 167 -4.44 4.05 1.69
C GLN A 167 -5.88 4.06 2.21
N PHE A 168 -6.38 2.93 2.76
CA PHE A 168 -7.70 2.89 3.38
C PHE A 168 -7.78 3.84 4.58
N PHE A 169 -6.79 3.79 5.48
CA PHE A 169 -6.73 4.67 6.66
C PHE A 169 -6.65 6.15 6.29
N SER A 170 -5.89 6.52 5.26
CA SER A 170 -5.86 7.89 4.73
C SER A 170 -7.22 8.30 4.16
N THR A 171 -7.93 7.39 3.48
CA THR A 171 -9.26 7.64 2.91
C THR A 171 -10.30 7.86 4.01
N VAL A 172 -10.25 7.10 5.10
CA VAL A 172 -11.13 7.31 6.26
C VAL A 172 -10.76 8.59 7.00
N ALA A 173 -9.47 8.87 7.21
CA ALA A 173 -9.01 10.08 7.89
C ALA A 173 -9.44 11.37 7.18
N SER A 174 -9.49 11.38 5.84
CA SER A 174 -9.98 12.55 5.08
C SER A 174 -11.51 12.73 5.11
N LEU A 175 -12.25 11.73 5.58
CA LEU A 175 -13.71 11.75 5.73
C LEU A 175 -14.14 11.93 7.20
N ALA A 176 -13.24 11.69 8.15
CA ALA A 176 -13.48 11.92 9.55
C ALA A 176 -13.51 13.44 9.84
N PRO A 177 -14.35 13.89 10.79
CA PRO A 177 -14.21 15.24 11.33
C PRO A 177 -12.83 15.40 11.98
N PRO A 178 -12.23 16.61 11.97
CA PRO A 178 -10.98 16.86 12.67
C PRO A 178 -11.14 16.54 14.16
N SER A 179 -10.13 15.91 14.76
CA SER A 179 -10.11 15.66 16.19
C SER A 179 -9.72 16.94 16.95
N ASP A 180 -10.46 17.27 18.00
CA ASP A 180 -10.16 18.43 18.86
C ASP A 180 -8.77 18.39 19.51
N ALA A 181 -8.08 17.25 19.47
CA ALA A 181 -6.70 17.07 19.95
C ALA A 181 -5.64 17.94 19.24
N ASP A 182 -5.94 18.47 18.05
CA ASP A 182 -5.04 19.42 17.35
C ASP A 182 -5.24 20.88 17.80
N ALA A 183 -6.25 21.17 18.65
CA ALA A 183 -6.58 22.53 19.10
C ALA A 183 -5.71 23.02 20.29
N ASP A 184 -5.17 22.12 21.11
CA ASP A 184 -4.37 22.45 22.30
C ASP A 184 -2.87 22.72 21.97
N GLY A 185 -2.54 22.88 20.68
CA GLY A 185 -1.21 23.28 20.20
C GLY A 185 -0.86 24.76 20.42
N GLU A 186 -1.47 25.42 21.41
CA GLU A 186 -1.15 26.81 21.74
C GLU A 186 0.14 26.87 22.55
N THR A 187 1.18 27.43 21.94
CA THR A 187 2.51 27.59 22.54
C THR A 187 2.42 28.36 23.84
N ALA A 188 2.71 27.70 24.96
CA ALA A 188 2.96 28.37 26.23
C ALA A 188 4.09 29.41 26.01
N PRO A 189 3.91 30.68 26.43
CA PRO A 189 4.91 31.70 26.20
C PRO A 189 6.18 31.38 26.99
N ASP A 190 7.32 31.52 26.31
CA ASP A 190 8.65 31.31 26.85
C ASP A 190 8.85 32.20 28.08
N ALA A 191 9.01 31.58 29.26
CA ALA A 191 9.28 32.32 30.49
C ALA A 191 10.74 32.81 30.43
N PRO A 192 11.01 34.11 30.65
CA PRO A 192 12.37 34.62 30.56
C PRO A 192 13.26 33.97 31.63
N ASP A 193 14.41 33.44 31.20
CA ASP A 193 15.50 33.08 32.11
C ASP A 193 15.81 34.25 33.05
N ASP A 194 15.80 34.00 34.36
CA ASP A 194 16.22 34.96 35.39
C ASP A 194 17.70 34.74 35.71
N PRO A 195 18.62 35.65 35.32
CA PRO A 195 20.02 35.53 35.60
C PRO A 195 20.38 36.35 36.85
N SER A 196 20.19 35.80 38.06
CA SER A 196 21.08 35.95 39.25
C SER A 196 20.45 35.55 40.59
N LYS A 197 20.90 34.44 41.19
CA LYS A 197 21.66 34.43 42.47
C LYS A 197 22.04 33.02 42.95
#